data_AF-A0A345M1E6-F1
#
_entry.id   AF-A0A345M1E6-F1
#
_cell.length_a   1.000
_cell.length_b   1.000
_cell.length_c   1.000
_cell.angle_alpha   90.00
_cell.angle_beta   90.00
_cell.angle_gamma   90.00
#
_symmetry.space_group_name_H-M   'P 1'
#
loop_
_entity.id
_entity.type
_entity.pdbx_description
1 polymer ?
#
loop_
_entity_poly.entity_id
_entity_poly.type
_entity_poly.pdbx_seq_one_letter_code
_entity_poly.pdbx_strand_id
1 'polypeptide(L)'
;MRKVIISSVLFAVSTISFNSMAADKNTVTPENMTCQQFINLDPQSWAPVALWVTNQETQFKGGDYVALTEQSVAEVPQIVEFCKKKPEGTLQDYLASKK
;
A
#
# COMPACT_ATOMS: atom_id res chain seq x y z
N MET A 1 66.44 9.34 -3.96
CA MET A 1 65.40 10.38 -3.76
C MET A 1 64.10 9.68 -3.43
N ARG A 2 63.70 9.72 -2.15
CA ARG A 2 62.38 9.32 -1.67
C ARG A 2 61.38 10.43 -2.04
N LYS A 3 60.15 10.05 -2.42
CA LYS A 3 58.84 10.72 -2.16
C LYS A 3 57.89 10.62 -3.38
N VAL A 4 56.99 9.65 -3.35
CA VAL A 4 55.56 9.78 -3.72
C VAL A 4 54.84 8.69 -2.91
N ILE A 5 54.50 8.89 -1.63
CA ILE A 5 53.31 9.58 -1.12
C ILE A 5 51.98 8.93 -1.57
N ILE A 6 51.52 8.01 -0.70
CA ILE A 6 50.16 7.91 -0.13
C ILE A 6 49.03 7.30 -1.00
N SER A 7 48.67 6.08 -0.57
CA SER A 7 47.30 5.64 -0.26
C SER A 7 46.24 5.84 -1.34
N SER A 8 46.05 4.81 -2.18
CA SER A 8 44.82 4.63 -2.95
C SER A 8 43.70 4.17 -2.01
N VAL A 9 42.95 5.15 -1.56
CA VAL A 9 41.75 5.12 -0.72
C VAL A 9 40.71 4.11 -1.22
N LEU A 10 40.38 3.16 -0.34
CA LEU A 10 39.06 2.59 -0.03
C LEU A 10 37.99 2.61 -1.15
N PHE A 11 37.77 1.46 -1.79
CA PHE A 11 36.49 1.11 -2.39
C PHE A 11 35.47 0.90 -1.25
N ALA A 12 34.70 1.94 -0.91
CA ALA A 12 33.54 1.80 -0.04
C ALA A 12 32.41 1.13 -0.82
N VAL A 13 32.25 -0.18 -0.64
CA VAL A 13 31.09 -0.92 -1.14
C VAL A 13 29.88 -0.48 -0.32
N SER A 14 29.07 0.43 -0.86
CA SER A 14 27.79 0.80 -0.25
C SER A 14 26.78 -0.32 -0.47
N THR A 15 26.76 -1.32 0.41
CA THR A 15 25.64 -2.26 0.49
C THR A 15 24.44 -1.50 1.05
N ILE A 16 23.56 -1.04 0.16
CA ILE A 16 22.26 -0.51 0.55
C ILE A 16 21.44 -1.71 1.02
N SER A 17 21.42 -1.93 2.34
CA SER A 17 20.58 -2.96 2.96
C SER A 17 19.13 -2.51 2.85
N PHE A 18 18.39 -3.08 1.89
CA PHE A 18 16.94 -3.01 1.89
C PHE A 18 16.44 -3.87 3.05
N ASN A 19 16.23 -3.27 4.21
CA ASN A 19 15.48 -3.91 5.27
C ASN A 19 14.04 -4.06 4.76
N SER A 20 13.68 -5.26 4.28
CA SER A 20 12.29 -5.62 4.09
C SER A 20 11.65 -5.58 5.47
N MET A 21 10.87 -4.53 5.73
CA MET A 21 10.07 -4.47 6.94
C MET A 21 9.01 -5.55 6.82
N ALA A 22 9.28 -6.71 7.41
CA ALA A 22 8.29 -7.75 7.58
C ALA A 22 7.14 -7.15 8.40
N ALA A 23 5.94 -7.14 7.81
CA ALA A 23 4.75 -6.62 8.43
C ALA A 23 4.52 -7.35 9.77
N ASP A 24 4.47 -6.59 10.87
CA ASP A 24 4.18 -7.10 12.22
C ASP A 24 2.85 -7.87 12.20
N LYS A 25 2.66 -8.93 12.98
CA LYS A 25 1.34 -9.59 13.11
C LYS A 25 0.22 -8.64 13.58
N ASN A 26 0.57 -7.47 14.11
CA ASN A 26 -0.34 -6.38 14.47
C ASN A 26 -0.47 -5.30 13.38
N THR A 27 0.13 -5.48 12.19
CA THR A 27 -0.13 -4.58 11.07
C THR A 27 -1.58 -4.72 10.65
N VAL A 28 -2.34 -3.65 10.87
CA VAL A 28 -3.73 -3.54 10.43
C VAL A 28 -3.72 -3.23 8.94
N THR A 29 -3.44 -4.24 8.11
CA THR A 29 -3.62 -4.09 6.68
C THR A 29 -5.13 -4.01 6.39
N PRO A 30 -5.56 -3.21 5.39
CA PRO A 30 -6.97 -3.11 5.02
C PRO A 30 -7.63 -4.44 4.61
N GLU A 31 -6.83 -5.48 4.37
CA GLU A 31 -7.26 -6.83 3.99
C GLU A 31 -8.32 -7.40 4.92
N ASN A 32 -8.14 -7.22 6.23
CA ASN A 32 -9.04 -7.74 7.27
C ASN A 32 -9.92 -6.64 7.89
N MET A 33 -10.03 -5.48 7.23
CA MET A 33 -10.81 -4.35 7.74
C MET A 33 -12.31 -4.60 7.52
N THR A 34 -13.10 -4.42 8.59
CA THR A 34 -14.55 -4.45 8.49
C THR A 34 -15.09 -3.16 7.85
N CYS A 35 -16.27 -3.23 7.26
CA CYS A 35 -16.94 -2.06 6.72
C CYS A 35 -17.18 -0.99 7.78
N GLN A 36 -17.52 -1.38 9.01
CA GLN A 36 -17.64 -0.46 10.14
C GLN A 36 -16.32 0.26 10.46
N GLN A 37 -15.19 -0.45 10.43
CA GLN A 37 -13.88 0.16 10.65
C GLN A 37 -13.56 1.16 9.55
N PHE A 38 -13.82 0.82 8.29
CA PHE A 38 -13.58 1.69 7.14
C PHE A 38 -14.37 3.01 7.21
N ILE A 39 -15.67 2.96 7.47
CA ILE A 39 -16.49 4.18 7.56
C ILE A 39 -16.18 5.05 8.77
N ASN A 40 -15.54 4.48 9.80
CA ASN A 40 -15.09 5.18 11.00
C ASN A 40 -13.69 5.82 10.84
N LEU A 41 -12.99 5.56 9.74
CA LEU A 41 -11.73 6.22 9.45
C LEU A 41 -11.92 7.71 9.12
N ASP A 42 -10.83 8.46 9.20
CA ASP A 42 -10.79 9.80 8.63
C ASP A 42 -11.09 9.73 7.11
N PRO A 43 -12.02 10.56 6.57
CA PRO A 43 -12.37 10.53 5.15
C PRO A 43 -11.19 10.71 4.19
N GLN A 44 -10.11 11.40 4.60
CA GLN A 44 -8.89 11.56 3.79
C GLN A 44 -8.14 10.23 3.61
N SER A 45 -8.36 9.26 4.50
CA SER A 45 -7.75 7.93 4.42
C SER A 45 -8.56 6.92 3.58
N TRP A 46 -9.78 7.25 3.16
CA TRP A 46 -10.59 6.33 2.35
C TRP A 46 -9.98 6.03 1.00
N ALA A 47 -9.44 7.05 0.32
CA ALA A 47 -8.80 6.88 -0.99
C ALA A 47 -7.60 5.92 -0.97
N PRO A 48 -6.59 6.09 -0.08
CA PRO A 48 -5.48 5.14 -0.03
C PRO A 48 -5.91 3.73 0.38
N VAL A 49 -6.93 3.59 1.25
CA VAL A 49 -7.47 2.26 1.62
C VAL A 49 -8.19 1.60 0.44
N ALA A 50 -9.03 2.34 -0.29
CA ALA A 50 -9.71 1.85 -1.49
C ALA A 50 -8.70 1.43 -2.56
N LEU A 51 -7.66 2.23 -2.79
CA LEU A 51 -6.58 1.91 -3.73
C LEU A 51 -5.85 0.63 -3.33
N TRP A 52 -5.55 0.46 -2.03
CA TRP A 52 -4.91 -0.74 -1.52
C TRP A 52 -5.76 -1.99 -1.75
N VAL A 53 -7.04 -1.95 -1.35
CA VAL A 53 -7.96 -3.08 -1.44
C VAL A 53 -8.19 -3.49 -2.90
N THR A 54 -8.36 -2.52 -3.80
CA THR A 54 -8.62 -2.79 -5.22
C THR A 54 -7.39 -3.30 -5.99
N ASN A 55 -6.17 -3.11 -5.48
CA ASN A 55 -4.92 -3.49 -6.16
C ASN A 55 -4.09 -4.53 -5.37
N GLN A 56 -4.69 -5.20 -4.38
CA GLN A 56 -3.96 -6.09 -3.46
C GLN A 56 -3.20 -7.23 -4.16
N GLU A 57 -3.77 -7.81 -5.22
CA GLU A 57 -3.17 -8.91 -5.98
C GLU A 57 -2.22 -8.43 -7.09
N THR A 58 -2.11 -7.11 -7.30
CA THR A 58 -1.32 -6.55 -8.39
C THR A 58 0.14 -6.39 -7.97
N GLN A 59 1.02 -7.16 -8.60
CA GLN A 59 2.47 -7.06 -8.41
C GLN A 59 3.04 -5.91 -9.25
N PHE A 60 3.20 -4.73 -8.66
CA PHE A 60 3.85 -3.60 -9.32
C PHE A 60 5.37 -3.80 -9.36
N LYS A 61 5.95 -3.91 -10.56
CA LYS A 61 7.41 -3.99 -10.73
C LYS A 61 8.01 -2.60 -10.52
N GLY A 62 9.25 -2.52 -10.01
CA GLY A 62 9.90 -1.24 -9.68
C GLY A 62 9.94 -0.25 -10.85
N GLY A 63 9.01 0.71 -10.86
CA GLY A 63 8.78 1.68 -11.94
C GLY A 63 7.34 1.73 -12.44
N ASP A 64 6.53 0.70 -12.16
CA ASP A 64 5.11 0.62 -12.49
C ASP A 64 4.27 1.28 -11.38
N TYR A 65 3.23 2.02 -11.75
CA TYR A 65 2.40 2.78 -10.82
C TYR A 65 0.91 2.54 -11.11
N VAL A 66 0.09 2.61 -10.06
CA VAL A 66 -1.37 2.64 -10.25
C VAL A 66 -1.76 4.04 -10.72
N ALA A 67 -2.07 4.16 -12.00
CA ALA A 67 -2.68 5.38 -12.51
C ALA A 67 -4.10 5.52 -11.92
N LEU A 68 -4.39 6.67 -11.34
CA LEU A 68 -5.75 7.01 -10.91
C LEU A 68 -6.60 7.26 -12.15
N THR A 69 -7.44 6.29 -12.48
CA THR A 69 -8.50 6.41 -13.49
C THR A 69 -9.77 6.96 -12.87
N GLU A 70 -10.68 7.51 -13.68
CA GLU A 70 -12.00 7.95 -13.20
C GLU A 70 -12.73 6.83 -12.45
N GLN A 71 -12.63 5.58 -12.94
CA GLN A 71 -13.20 4.42 -12.28
C GLN A 71 -12.57 4.18 -10.89
N SER A 72 -11.24 4.23 -10.78
CA SER A 72 -10.54 4.04 -9.50
C SER A 72 -10.88 5.12 -8.45
N VAL A 73 -11.15 6.35 -8.89
CA VAL A 73 -11.60 7.43 -8.00
C VAL A 73 -13.05 7.22 -7.57
N ALA A 74 -13.89 6.72 -8.48
CA ALA A 74 -15.29 6.40 -8.20
C ALA A 74 -15.47 5.17 -7.28
N GLU A 75 -14.43 4.36 -7.06
CA GLU A 75 -14.48 3.23 -6.12
C GLU A 75 -14.72 3.70 -4.67
N VAL A 76 -14.10 4.81 -4.25
CA VAL A 76 -14.23 5.32 -2.87
C VAL A 76 -15.70 5.54 -2.46
N PRO A 77 -16.50 6.36 -3.18
CA PRO A 77 -17.90 6.55 -2.79
C PRO A 77 -18.72 5.25 -2.87
N GLN A 78 -18.40 4.33 -3.79
CA GLN A 78 -19.09 3.05 -3.90
C GLN A 78 -18.81 2.12 -2.71
N ILE A 79 -17.56 2.05 -2.24
CA ILE A 79 -17.18 1.32 -1.03
C ILE A 79 -17.88 1.94 0.19
N VAL A 80 -17.90 3.27 0.31
CA VAL A 80 -18.59 3.96 1.41
C VAL A 80 -20.08 3.64 1.41
N GLU A 81 -20.75 3.66 0.25
CA GLU A 81 -22.16 3.31 0.14
C GLU A 81 -22.43 1.85 0.48
N PHE A 82 -21.59 0.93 -0.01
CA PHE A 82 -21.68 -0.49 0.32
C PHE A 82 -21.55 -0.71 1.82
N CYS A 83 -20.52 -0.14 2.45
CA CYS A 83 -20.24 -0.32 3.87
C CYS A 83 -21.27 0.36 4.79
N LYS A 84 -21.92 1.44 4.35
CA LYS A 84 -23.08 2.00 5.05
C LYS A 84 -24.29 1.05 5.05
N LYS A 85 -24.46 0.24 4.00
CA LYS A 85 -25.56 -0.74 3.89
C LYS A 85 -25.26 -2.06 4.61
N LYS A 86 -23.98 -2.42 4.75
CA LYS A 86 -23.50 -3.68 5.36
C LYS A 86 -22.33 -3.43 6.33
N PRO A 87 -22.55 -2.75 7.47
CA PRO A 87 -21.48 -2.43 8.41
C PRO A 87 -20.79 -3.68 9.01
N GLU A 88 -21.50 -4.79 9.11
CA GLU A 88 -21.01 -6.09 9.58
C GLU A 88 -20.14 -6.84 8.56
N GLY A 89 -20.18 -6.42 7.28
CA GLY A 89 -19.37 -6.99 6.22
C GLY A 89 -17.92 -6.53 6.25
N THR A 90 -17.15 -7.00 5.28
CA THR A 90 -15.73 -6.67 5.08
C THR A 90 -15.51 -5.95 3.76
N LEU A 91 -14.34 -5.30 3.61
CA LEU A 91 -13.94 -4.73 2.34
C LEU A 91 -13.72 -5.80 1.24
N GLN A 92 -13.45 -7.05 1.62
CA GLN A 92 -13.37 -8.18 0.69
C GLN A 92 -14.74 -8.58 0.13
N ASP A 93 -15.81 -8.47 0.93
CA ASP A 93 -17.18 -8.73 0.47
C ASP A 93 -17.61 -7.72 -0.61
N TYR A 94 -17.12 -6.49 -0.52
CA TYR A 94 -17.31 -5.49 -1.57
C TYR A 94 -16.65 -5.96 -2.88
N LEU A 95 -15.38 -6.36 -2.83
CA LEU A 95 -14.67 -6.85 -4.01
C LEU A 95 -15.33 -8.10 -4.61
N ALA A 96 -15.82 -9.01 -3.77
CA ALA A 96 -16.56 -10.18 -4.21
C ALA A 96 -17.88 -9.82 -4.91
N SER A 97 -18.54 -8.73 -4.51
CA SER A 97 -19.79 -8.26 -5.13
C SER A 97 -19.61 -7.61 -6.51
N LYS A 98 -18.36 -7.34 -6.92
CA LYS A 98 -18.00 -6.71 -8.21
C LYS A 98 -17.63 -7.73 -9.29
N LYS A 99 -17.41 -9.00 -8.92
CA LYS A 99 -17.14 -10.11 -9.83
C LYS A 99 -18.44 -10.66 -10.41
#